data_AF-A0A660T194-F1
#
_entry.id   AF-A0A660T194-F1
#
_cell.length_a   1.000
_cell.length_b   1.000
_cell.length_c   1.000
_cell.angle_alpha   90.00
_cell.angle_beta   90.00
_cell.angle_gamma   90.00
#
_symmetry.space_group_name_H-M   'P 1'
#
loop_
_entity.id
_entity.type
_entity.pdbx_description
1 polymer ?
#
loop_
_entity_poly.entity_id
_entity_poly.type
_entity_poly.pdbx_seq_one_letter_code
_entity_poly.pdbx_strand_id
1 'polypeptide(L)'
;LQTIMYAVVPQMIPPFVSFTIYRWDINVRMSTVIGLVGGGGIGFILVQYIRLLDYRAAGIAVWFIAFTVALLDYVSAEIRRRIV
;
A
#
# COMPACT_ATOMS: atom_id res chain seq x y z
N LEU A 1 33.75 -13.98 1.57
CA LEU A 1 32.65 -13.39 2.38
C LEU A 1 32.72 -11.87 2.45
N GLN A 2 33.87 -11.24 2.76
CA GLN A 2 34.00 -9.77 2.83
C GLN A 2 33.64 -9.05 1.51
N THR A 3 34.06 -9.55 0.34
CA THR A 3 33.76 -8.92 -0.95
C THR A 3 32.26 -8.87 -1.28
N ILE A 4 31.51 -9.90 -0.86
CA ILE A 4 30.05 -9.95 -1.10
C ILE A 4 29.35 -8.90 -0.22
N MET A 5 29.72 -8.82 1.07
CA MET A 5 29.11 -7.89 2.03
C MET A 5 29.43 -6.41 1.76
N TYR A 6 30.62 -6.09 1.25
CA TYR A 6 31.06 -4.70 1.09
C TYR A 6 31.06 -4.20 -0.36
N ALA A 7 31.01 -5.08 -1.37
CA ALA A 7 30.93 -4.66 -2.77
C ALA A 7 29.54 -4.93 -3.37
N VAL A 8 28.92 -6.08 -3.09
CA VAL A 8 27.68 -6.50 -3.77
C VAL A 8 26.42 -6.06 -3.02
N VAL A 9 26.41 -6.18 -1.68
CA VAL A 9 25.27 -5.76 -0.86
C VAL A 9 24.97 -4.26 -0.99
N PRO A 10 25.95 -3.33 -0.92
CA PRO A 10 25.67 -1.89 -1.05
C PRO A 10 25.06 -1.52 -2.42
N GLN A 11 25.44 -2.25 -3.47
CA GLN A 11 24.92 -2.04 -4.82
C GLN A 11 23.49 -2.56 -4.99
N MET A 12 23.09 -3.56 -4.20
CA MET A 12 21.78 -4.19 -4.28
C MET A 12 20.73 -3.56 -3.37
N ILE A 13 21.14 -2.79 -2.36
CA ILE A 13 20.22 -2.09 -1.45
C ILE A 13 19.30 -1.10 -2.19
N PRO A 14 19.78 -0.19 -3.08
CA PRO A 14 18.90 0.79 -3.72
C PRO A 14 17.79 0.14 -4.57
N PRO A 15 18.07 -0.86 -5.44
CA PRO A 15 17.04 -1.58 -6.19
C PRO A 15 16.09 -2.37 -5.28
N PHE A 16 16.61 -3.00 -4.23
CA PHE A 16 15.81 -3.84 -3.34
C PHE A 16 14.84 -3.01 -2.48
N VAL A 17 15.28 -1.85 -2.00
CA VAL A 17 14.44 -0.89 -1.28
C VAL A 17 13.33 -0.37 -2.20
N SER A 18 13.67 -0.02 -3.45
CA SER A 18 12.70 0.40 -4.47
C SER A 18 11.62 -0.67 -4.70
N PHE A 19 12.04 -1.92 -4.86
CA PHE A 19 11.13 -3.04 -5.08
C PHE A 19 10.27 -3.35 -3.86
N THR A 20 10.83 -3.23 -2.65
CA THR A 20 10.09 -3.44 -1.39
C THR A 20 9.00 -2.39 -1.23
N ILE A 21 9.30 -1.12 -1.49
CA ILE A 21 8.34 -0.01 -1.45
C ILE A 21 7.23 -0.23 -2.51
N TYR A 22 7.61 -0.59 -3.73
CA TYR A 22 6.65 -0.89 -4.79
C TYR A 22 5.73 -2.06 -4.44
N ARG A 23 6.27 -3.14 -3.85
CA ARG A 23 5.44 -4.24 -3.34
C ARG A 23 4.54 -3.78 -2.22
N TRP A 24 5.02 -2.97 -1.28
CA TRP A 24 4.21 -2.48 -0.17
C TRP A 24 3.02 -1.66 -0.68
N ASP A 25 3.25 -0.77 -1.64
CA ASP A 25 2.22 0.00 -2.33
C ASP A 25 1.13 -0.89 -2.98
N ILE A 26 1.55 -1.88 -3.76
CA ILE A 26 0.61 -2.85 -4.37
C ILE A 26 -0.18 -3.61 -3.31
N ASN A 27 0.49 -4.05 -2.24
CA ASN A 27 -0.17 -4.81 -1.18
C ASN A 27 -1.24 -3.96 -0.47
N VAL A 28 -1.03 -2.65 -0.29
CA VAL A 28 -2.05 -1.79 0.31
C VAL A 28 -3.26 -1.64 -0.61
N ARG A 29 -3.08 -1.43 -1.92
CA ARG A 29 -4.19 -1.40 -2.89
C ARG A 29 -4.91 -2.73 -3.01
N MET A 30 -4.16 -3.84 -3.01
CA MET A 30 -4.74 -5.18 -3.00
C MET A 30 -5.56 -5.42 -1.74
N SER A 31 -5.16 -4.87 -0.57
CA SER A 31 -5.93 -5.03 0.68
C SER A 31 -7.33 -4.41 0.63
N THR A 32 -7.54 -3.33 -0.13
CA THR A 32 -8.87 -2.73 -0.28
C THR A 32 -9.76 -3.59 -1.20
N VAL A 33 -9.21 -4.12 -2.29
CA VAL A 33 -9.92 -5.05 -3.20
C VAL A 33 -10.22 -6.38 -2.52
N ILE A 34 -9.24 -6.97 -1.83
CA ILE A 34 -9.39 -8.22 -1.07
C ILE A 34 -10.38 -8.05 0.08
N GLY A 35 -10.34 -6.89 0.77
CA GLY A 35 -11.31 -6.57 1.82
C GLY A 35 -12.75 -6.51 1.31
N LEU A 36 -12.97 -6.03 0.08
CA LEU A 36 -14.28 -6.00 -0.56
C LEU A 36 -14.84 -7.41 -0.84
N VAL A 37 -13.99 -8.37 -1.20
CA VAL A 37 -14.39 -9.78 -1.44
C VAL A 37 -14.40 -10.66 -0.19
N GLY A 38 -14.15 -10.08 0.99
CA GLY A 38 -14.22 -10.78 2.28
C GLY A 38 -12.90 -11.37 2.79
N GLY A 39 -11.76 -11.05 2.18
CA GLY A 39 -10.45 -11.52 2.63
C GLY A 39 -9.81 -10.71 3.78
N GLY A 40 -10.54 -9.76 4.38
CA GLY A 40 -10.06 -8.90 5.47
C GLY A 40 -9.35 -7.62 5.00
N GLY A 41 -9.00 -6.72 5.93
CA GLY A 41 -8.30 -5.46 5.64
C GLY A 41 -9.20 -4.21 5.56
N ILE A 42 -8.70 -3.12 4.96
CA ILE A 42 -9.38 -1.81 4.96
C ILE A 42 -10.71 -1.88 4.18
N GLY A 43 -10.76 -2.63 3.08
CA GLY A 43 -11.99 -2.81 2.30
C GLY A 43 -13.08 -3.62 3.01
N PHE A 44 -12.70 -4.44 4.00
CA PHE A 44 -13.65 -5.25 4.77
C PHE A 44 -14.54 -4.39 5.66
N ILE A 45 -13.96 -3.35 6.29
CA ILE A 45 -14.68 -2.40 7.13
C ILE A 45 -15.76 -1.66 6.34
N LEU A 46 -15.47 -1.31 5.08
CA LEU A 46 -16.44 -0.67 4.19
C LEU A 46 -17.62 -1.61 3.88
N VAL A 47 -17.35 -2.86 3.51
CA VAL A 47 -18.40 -3.86 3.26
C VAL A 47 -19.22 -4.14 4.52
N GLN A 48 -18.57 -4.14 5.69
CA GLN A 48 -19.24 -4.30 6.97
C GLN A 48 -20.25 -3.17 7.22
N TYR A 49 -19.85 -1.89 7.08
CA TYR A 49 -20.79 -0.78 7.27
C TYR A 49 -21.93 -0.76 6.24
N ILE A 50 -21.65 -1.16 4.99
CA ILE A 50 -22.69 -1.32 3.97
C ILE A 50 -23.69 -2.42 4.36
N ARG A 51 -23.21 -3.55 4.90
CA ARG A 51 -24.07 -4.64 5.40
C ARG A 51 -24.90 -4.23 6.61
N LEU A 52 -24.40 -3.31 7.43
CA LEU A 52 -25.14 -2.74 8.57
C LEU A 52 -26.17 -1.67 8.14
N LEU A 53 -26.26 -1.33 6.85
CA LEU A 53 -27.03 -0.20 6.30
C LEU A 53 -26.64 1.16 6.92
N ASP A 54 -25.45 1.26 7.53
CA ASP A 54 -24.93 2.53 8.05
C ASP A 54 -24.18 3.28 6.95
N TYR A 55 -24.96 3.95 6.10
CA TYR A 55 -24.42 4.73 4.98
C TYR A 55 -23.57 5.93 5.43
N ARG A 56 -23.74 6.41 6.67
CA ARG A 56 -22.88 7.49 7.22
C ARG A 56 -21.48 6.96 7.49
N ALA A 57 -21.37 5.85 8.20
CA ALA A 57 -20.10 5.21 8.47
C ALA A 57 -19.44 4.68 7.18
N ALA A 58 -20.22 4.13 6.24
CA ALA A 58 -19.73 3.70 4.94
C ALA A 58 -19.14 4.87 4.12
N GLY A 59 -19.79 6.04 4.12
CA GLY A 59 -19.29 7.23 3.43
C GLY A 59 -17.95 7.74 3.98
N ILE A 60 -17.78 7.71 5.30
CA ILE A 60 -16.51 8.04 5.95
C ILE A 60 -15.43 7.02 5.58
N ALA A 61 -15.77 5.72 5.56
CA ALA A 61 -14.84 4.67 5.16
C ALA A 61 -14.38 4.82 3.71
N VAL A 62 -15.28 5.15 2.77
CA VAL A 62 -14.93 5.45 1.37
C VAL A 62 -13.92 6.61 1.32
N TRP A 63 -14.22 7.71 2.01
CA TRP A 63 -13.34 8.88 2.05
C TRP A 63 -11.96 8.56 2.62
N PHE A 64 -11.93 7.79 3.70
CA PHE A 64 -10.69 7.37 4.34
C PHE A 64 -9.85 6.48 3.42
N ILE A 65 -10.48 5.55 2.70
CA ILE A 65 -9.81 4.71 1.70
C ILE A 65 -9.26 5.57 0.57
N ALA A 66 -10.06 6.48 0.01
CA ALA A 66 -9.63 7.37 -1.06
C ALA A 66 -8.44 8.24 -0.65
N PHE A 67 -8.49 8.82 0.55
CA PHE A 67 -7.39 9.59 1.11
C PHE A 67 -6.12 8.74 1.30
N THR A 68 -6.25 7.54 1.86
CA THR A 68 -5.13 6.63 2.08
C THR A 68 -4.47 6.24 0.75
N VAL A 69 -5.27 5.89 -0.26
CA VAL A 69 -4.77 5.54 -1.60
C VAL A 69 -4.09 6.74 -2.26
N ALA A 70 -4.68 7.93 -2.18
CA ALA A 70 -4.08 9.15 -2.73
C ALA A 70 -2.76 9.52 -2.04
N LEU A 71 -2.68 9.37 -0.72
CA LEU A 71 -1.44 9.58 0.04
C LEU A 71 -0.36 8.59 -0.37
N LEU A 72 -0.72 7.32 -0.56
CA LEU A 72 0.21 6.28 -1.01
C LEU A 72 0.69 6.53 -2.44
N ASP A 73 -0.21 6.95 -3.34
CA ASP A 73 0.15 7.36 -4.69
C ASP A 73 1.15 8.51 -4.67
N TYR A 74 0.93 9.52 -3.83
CA TYR A 74 1.85 10.64 -3.66
C TYR A 74 3.22 10.18 -3.14
N VAL A 75 3.25 9.35 -2.10
CA VAL A 75 4.49 8.82 -1.53
C VAL A 75 5.24 7.95 -2.54
N SER A 76 4.55 7.07 -3.27
CA SER A 76 5.12 6.23 -4.32
C SER A 76 5.67 7.05 -5.48
N ALA A 77 4.98 8.13 -5.88
CA ALA A 77 5.46 9.05 -6.91
C ALA A 77 6.72 9.81 -6.46
N GLU A 78 6.76 10.27 -5.22
CA GLU A 78 7.91 11.00 -4.66
C GLU A 78 9.14 10.08 -4.50
N ILE A 79 8.92 8.84 -4.06
CA ILE A 79 9.99 7.84 -3.97
C ILE A 79 10.51 7.49 -5.36
N ARG A 80 9.62 7.34 -6.36
CA ARG A 80 10.02 7.10 -7.74
C ARG A 80 10.86 8.27 -8.29
N ARG A 81 10.52 9.53 -7.97
CA ARG A 81 11.32 10.72 -8.36
C ARG A 81 12.69 10.81 -7.69
N ARG A 82 12.89 10.20 -6.52
CA ARG A 82 14.19 10.22 -5.83
C ARG A 82 15.13 9.10 -6.29
N ILE A 83 14.58 8.07 -6.93
CA ILE A 83 15.31 6.87 -7.34
C ILE A 83 15.61 6.88 -8.84
N VAL A 84 14.74 7.49 -9.65
CA VAL A 84 14.97 7.83 -11.06
C VAL A 84 15.62 9.21 -11.14
#